data_AF-A0A917ULS6-F1
#
_entry.id   AF-A0A917ULS6-F1
#
_cell.length_a   1.000
_cell.length_b   1.000
_cell.length_c   1.000
_cell.angle_alpha   90.00
_cell.angle_beta   90.00
_cell.angle_gamma   90.00
#
_symmetry.space_group_name_H-M   'P 1'
#
loop_
_entity.id
_entity.type
_entity.pdbx_description
1 polymer ?
#
loop_
_entity_poly.entity_id
_entity_poly.type
_entity_poly.pdbx_seq_one_letter_code
_entity_poly.pdbx_strand_id
1 'polypeptide(L)'
;MVLSSGERVRAAIAALMQLTRETQADLAVALELSQAQVSRRQSGAAAWPLDDCDRVAAHYAIDVLDLLAGPTPACESLPPTRRRTPQRQ
;
A
#
# COMPACT_ATOMS: atom_id res chain seq x y z
N MET A 1 -3.58 -20.51 8.73
CA MET A 1 -4.78 -19.73 8.35
C MET A 1 -4.39 -18.87 7.16
N VAL A 2 -5.12 -18.93 6.05
CA VAL A 2 -4.81 -18.14 4.86
C VAL A 2 -5.36 -16.73 5.08
N LEU A 3 -4.56 -15.69 4.84
CA LEU A 3 -5.02 -14.29 4.93
C LEU A 3 -6.24 -14.11 4.03
N SER A 4 -7.27 -13.41 4.50
CA SER A 4 -8.34 -12.93 3.64
C SER A 4 -7.80 -11.92 2.62
N SER A 5 -8.53 -11.69 1.51
CA SER A 5 -8.13 -10.70 0.50
C SER A 5 -7.95 -9.30 1.10
N GLY A 6 -8.84 -8.91 2.02
CA GLY A 6 -8.74 -7.62 2.72
C GLY A 6 -7.50 -7.52 3.61
N GLU A 7 -7.11 -8.60 4.29
CA GLU A 7 -5.87 -8.62 5.09
C GLU A 7 -4.63 -8.57 4.20
N ARG A 8 -4.64 -9.26 3.04
CA ARG A 8 -3.54 -9.19 2.07
C ARG A 8 -3.31 -7.76 1.57
N VAL A 9 -4.38 -7.07 1.17
CA VAL A 9 -4.29 -5.68 0.71
C VAL A 9 -3.75 -4.76 1.81
N ARG A 10 -4.24 -4.89 3.05
CA ARG A 10 -3.73 -4.08 4.17
C ARG A 10 -2.26 -4.35 4.45
N ALA A 11 -1.86 -5.62 4.47
CA ALA A 11 -0.47 -6.01 4.67
C ALA A 11 0.45 -5.48 3.55
N ALA A 12 -0.01 -5.53 2.29
CA ALA A 12 0.72 -5.01 1.15
C ALA A 12 0.92 -3.49 1.24
N ILE A 13 -0.15 -2.74 1.51
CA ILE A 13 -0.07 -1.28 1.67
C ILE A 13 0.85 -0.91 2.83
N ALA A 14 0.74 -1.59 3.97
CA ALA A 14 1.62 -1.35 5.12
C ALA A 14 3.10 -1.60 4.77
N ALA A 15 3.41 -2.67 4.03
CA ALA A 15 4.76 -2.98 3.59
C ALA A 15 5.31 -1.93 2.60
N LEU A 16 4.50 -1.48 1.64
CA LEU A 16 4.87 -0.43 0.70
C LEU A 16 5.16 0.89 1.42
N MET A 17 4.27 1.31 2.33
CA MET A 17 4.47 2.49 3.17
C MET A 17 5.76 2.41 3.98
N GLN A 18 6.07 1.25 4.57
CA GLN A 18 7.33 1.06 5.28
C GLN A 18 8.55 1.16 4.36
N LEU A 19 8.48 0.58 3.17
CA LEU A 19 9.57 0.55 2.20
C LEU A 19 9.86 1.94 1.59
N THR A 20 8.81 2.76 1.39
CA THR A 20 8.93 4.14 0.90
C THR A 20 9.07 5.18 2.00
N ARG A 21 8.82 4.80 3.27
CA ARG A 21 8.69 5.68 4.45
C ARG A 21 7.55 6.68 4.38
N GLU A 22 6.50 6.34 3.66
CA GLU A 22 5.26 7.12 3.65
C GLU A 22 4.43 6.84 4.91
N THR A 23 3.77 7.88 5.40
CA THR A 23 2.78 7.80 6.46
C THR A 23 1.37 7.62 5.89
N GLN A 24 0.39 7.31 6.75
CA GLN A 24 -1.01 7.26 6.31
C GLN A 24 -1.50 8.62 5.81
N ALA A 25 -0.90 9.73 6.28
CA ALA A 25 -1.23 11.07 5.82
C ALA A 25 -0.70 11.31 4.40
N ASP A 26 0.53 10.87 4.10
CA ASP A 26 1.11 10.97 2.75
C ASP A 26 0.29 10.17 1.74
N LEU A 27 -0.08 8.93 2.09
CA LEU A 27 -0.94 8.09 1.27
C LEU A 27 -2.33 8.72 1.10
N ALA A 28 -2.90 9.32 2.16
CA ALA A 28 -4.18 9.99 2.07
C ALA A 28 -4.16 11.17 1.09
N VAL A 29 -3.10 11.99 1.12
CA VAL A 29 -2.90 13.09 0.16
C VAL A 29 -2.82 12.55 -1.28
N ALA A 30 -2.03 11.50 -1.51
CA ALA A 30 -1.88 10.90 -2.84
C ALA A 30 -3.18 10.32 -3.40
N LEU A 31 -4.04 9.80 -2.51
CA LEU A 31 -5.34 9.23 -2.87
C LEU A 31 -6.50 10.23 -2.75
N GLU A 32 -6.25 11.51 -2.47
CA GLU A 32 -7.28 12.52 -2.23
C GLU A 32 -8.34 12.05 -1.19
N LEU A 33 -7.89 11.32 -0.18
CA LEU A 33 -8.69 10.85 0.95
C LEU A 33 -8.31 11.63 2.21
N SER A 34 -9.14 11.52 3.24
CA SER A 34 -8.72 11.89 4.59
C SER A 34 -7.85 10.80 5.21
N GLN A 35 -6.91 11.20 6.07
CA GLN A 35 -6.11 10.25 6.86
C GLN A 35 -7.00 9.34 7.73
N ALA A 36 -8.15 9.84 8.20
CA ALA A 36 -9.12 9.04 8.95
C ALA A 36 -9.71 7.90 8.11
N GLN A 37 -10.00 8.13 6.82
CA GLN A 37 -10.43 7.07 5.90
C GLN A 37 -9.33 6.02 5.70
N VAL A 38 -8.09 6.44 5.47
CA VAL A 38 -6.95 5.52 5.32
C VAL A 38 -6.73 4.71 6.61
N SER A 39 -6.77 5.35 7.78
CA SER A 39 -6.63 4.70 9.08
C SER A 39 -7.68 3.61 9.30
N ARG A 40 -8.97 3.93 9.08
CA ARG A 40 -10.06 2.95 9.19
C ARG A 40 -9.88 1.77 8.25
N ARG A 41 -9.36 2.00 7.04
CA ARG A 41 -9.10 0.93 6.08
C ARG A 41 -7.90 0.09 6.45
N GLN A 42 -6.83 0.70 6.95
CA GLN A 42 -5.63 0.00 7.40
C GLN A 42 -5.85 -0.77 8.72
N SER A 43 -6.78 -0.36 9.57
CA SER A 43 -7.18 -1.13 10.76
C SER A 43 -8.20 -2.24 10.47
N GLY A 44 -8.75 -2.30 9.25
CA GLY A 44 -9.80 -3.25 8.88
C GLY A 44 -11.20 -2.86 9.34
N ALA A 45 -11.38 -1.67 9.93
CA ALA A 45 -12.69 -1.12 10.28
C ALA A 45 -13.52 -0.68 9.05
N ALA A 46 -12.88 -0.58 7.88
CA ALA A 46 -13.52 -0.41 6.59
C ALA A 46 -12.76 -1.21 5.53
N ALA A 47 -13.44 -1.65 4.47
CA ALA A 47 -12.80 -2.29 3.33
C ALA A 47 -12.08 -1.25 2.45
N TRP A 48 -11.05 -1.71 1.72
CA TRP A 48 -10.51 -0.98 0.57
C TRP A 48 -11.43 -1.24 -0.64
N PRO A 49 -12.09 -0.21 -1.20
CA PRO A 49 -12.75 -0.32 -2.50
C PRO A 49 -11.73 -0.68 -3.59
N LEU A 50 -12.17 -1.41 -4.62
CA LEU A 50 -11.28 -1.79 -5.74
C LEU A 50 -10.72 -0.55 -6.47
N ASP A 51 -11.56 0.46 -6.71
CA ASP A 51 -11.10 1.73 -7.31
C ASP A 51 -9.98 2.39 -6.49
N ASP A 52 -10.04 2.28 -5.15
CA ASP A 52 -8.97 2.81 -4.30
C ASP A 52 -7.74 1.91 -4.28
N CYS A 53 -7.88 0.60 -4.49
CA CYS A 53 -6.75 -0.30 -4.74
C CYS A 53 -6.03 0.06 -6.04
N ASP A 54 -6.77 0.39 -7.11
CA ASP A 54 -6.18 0.87 -8.37
C ASP A 54 -5.40 2.17 -8.16
N ARG A 55 -5.94 3.11 -7.37
CA ARG A 55 -5.25 4.36 -7.04
C ARG A 55 -4.00 4.14 -6.19
N VAL A 56 -4.03 3.19 -5.25
CA VAL A 56 -2.85 2.78 -4.47
C VAL A 56 -1.79 2.18 -5.39
N ALA A 57 -2.17 1.26 -6.29
CA ALA A 57 -1.26 0.61 -7.21
C ALA A 57 -0.61 1.65 -8.16
N ALA A 58 -1.41 2.57 -8.71
CA ALA A 58 -0.94 3.68 -9.51
C ALA A 58 0.00 4.61 -8.71
N HIS A 59 -0.34 4.93 -7.46
CA HIS A 59 0.52 5.73 -6.59
C HIS A 59 1.87 5.08 -6.39
N TYR A 60 1.95 3.76 -6.17
CA TYR A 60 3.24 3.05 -6.02
C TYR A 60 3.88 2.63 -7.35
N ALA A 61 3.23 2.89 -8.48
CA ALA A 61 3.65 2.46 -9.82
C ALA A 61 3.89 0.94 -9.91
N ILE A 62 2.93 0.16 -9.39
CA ILE A 62 2.86 -1.31 -9.48
C ILE A 62 1.55 -1.75 -10.14
N ASP A 63 1.46 -3.02 -10.53
CA ASP A 63 0.18 -3.60 -10.99
C ASP A 63 -0.76 -3.83 -9.80
N VAL A 64 -2.07 -3.61 -9.98
CA VAL A 64 -3.06 -3.83 -8.92
C VAL A 64 -3.16 -5.31 -8.50
N LEU A 65 -2.88 -6.24 -9.41
CA LEU A 65 -2.86 -7.67 -9.08
C LEU A 65 -1.69 -8.02 -8.16
N ASP A 66 -0.55 -7.34 -8.29
CA ASP A 66 0.58 -7.51 -7.37
C ASP A 66 0.22 -7.01 -5.97
N LEU A 67 -0.51 -5.90 -5.89
CA LEU A 67 -1.06 -5.38 -4.62
C LEU A 67 -2.02 -6.38 -3.96
N LEU A 68 -2.93 -6.97 -4.74
CA LEU A 68 -3.94 -7.94 -4.26
C LEU A 68 -3.34 -9.31 -3.90
N ALA A 69 -2.24 -9.69 -4.56
CA ALA A 69 -1.50 -10.93 -4.30
C ALA A 69 -0.80 -10.90 -2.93
N GLY A 70 -0.43 -9.71 -2.44
CA GLY A 70 0.01 -9.48 -1.07
C GLY A 70 1.32 -8.70 -0.96
N PRO A 71 1.93 -8.66 0.24
CA PRO A 71 3.08 -7.79 0.50
C PRO A 71 4.34 -8.16 -0.29
N THR A 72 4.61 -9.45 -0.51
CA THR A 72 5.81 -9.87 -1.26
C THR A 72 5.75 -9.44 -2.73
N PRO A 73 4.72 -9.80 -3.52
CA PRO A 73 4.63 -9.34 -4.92
C PRO A 73 4.60 -7.81 -5.04
N ALA A 74 3.83 -7.13 -4.19
CA ALA A 74 3.75 -5.66 -4.22
C ALA A 74 5.13 -5.00 -4.00
N CYS A 75 5.91 -5.46 -3.02
CA CYS A 75 7.24 -4.93 -2.75
C CYS A 75 8.23 -5.26 -3.88
N GLU A 76 8.14 -6.46 -4.48
CA GLU A 76 8.99 -6.89 -5.60
C GLU A 76 8.73 -6.10 -6.89
N SER A 77 7.48 -5.68 -7.13
CA SER A 77 7.10 -4.82 -8.25
C SER A 77 7.42 -3.35 -8.04
N LEU A 78 7.65 -2.90 -6.79
CA LEU A 78 7.93 -1.50 -6.49
C LEU A 78 9.18 -1.00 -7.24
N PRO A 79 9.11 0.10 -8.01
CA PRO A 79 10.25 0.61 -8.76
C PRO A 79 11.47 0.92 -7.87
N PRO A 80 12.70 0.61 -8.30
CA PRO A 80 13.90 0.87 -7.51
C PRO A 80 14.09 2.34 -7.09
N THR A 81 13.58 3.29 -7.88
CA THR A 81 13.61 4.73 -7.58
C THR A 81 12.70 5.13 -6.41
N ARG A 82 11.67 4.33 -6.13
CA ARG A 82 10.76 4.48 -4.99
C ARG A 82 11.29 3.77 -3.74
N ARG A 83 12.08 2.72 -3.92
CA ARG A 83 12.79 2.06 -2.82
C ARG A 83 13.85 3.02 -2.31
N ARG A 84 13.94 3.23 -0.99
CA ARG A 84 15.11 3.91 -0.44
C ARG A 84 16.36 3.17 -0.90
N THR A 85 17.31 3.90 -1.46
CA THR A 85 18.70 3.44 -1.47
C THR A 85 19.15 3.36 -0.01
N PRO A 86 19.63 2.21 0.50
CA PRO A 86 20.28 2.19 1.79
C PRO A 86 21.50 3.11 1.70
N GLN A 87 21.46 4.25 2.37
CA GLN A 87 22.63 5.08 2.58
C GLN A 87 23.53 4.27 3.51
N ARG A 88 24.54 3.59 2.95
CA ARG A 88 25.58 2.94 3.75
C ARG A 88 26.21 4.02 4.61
N GLN A 89 26.07 3.89 5.93
CA GLN A 89 26.96 4.53 6.90
C GLN A 89 28.04 3.52 7.25
#